data_AF-A0A453FP22-F1
#
_entry.id   AF-A0A453FP22-F1
#
_cell.length_a   1.000
_cell.length_b   1.000
_cell.length_c   1.000
_cell.angle_alpha   90.00
_cell.angle_beta   90.00
_cell.angle_gamma   90.00
#
_symmetry.space_group_name_H-M   'P 1'
#
loop_
_entity.id
_entity.type
_entity.pdbx_description
1 polymer ?
#
loop_
_entity_poly.entity_id
_entity_poly.type
_entity_poly.pdbx_seq_one_letter_code
_entity_poly.pdbx_strand_id
1 'polypeptide(L)'
;RKIYDLENHLQVALLRELKKEEFIEFFDEYIKVDAPQRRTVSVQVFSGNHSAEFKKAIAEADQPKTCRLTDIFGFKRSRPLHRSLKGGPGLITMD
;
A
#
# COMPACT_ATOMS: atom_id res chain seq x y z
N ARG A 1 -10.69 -24.60 -10.59
CA ARG A 1 -11.22 -24.85 -9.23
C ARG A 1 -10.17 -25.48 -8.31
N LYS A 2 -9.50 -26.58 -8.71
CA LYS A 2 -8.42 -27.21 -7.89
C LYS A 2 -7.16 -26.36 -7.62
N ILE A 3 -6.79 -25.43 -8.50
CA ILE A 3 -5.57 -24.61 -8.36
C ILE A 3 -5.71 -23.57 -7.22
N TYR A 4 -6.87 -22.90 -7.14
CA TYR A 4 -7.15 -21.91 -6.10
C TYR A 4 -7.21 -22.51 -4.69
N ASP A 5 -7.64 -23.76 -4.54
CA ASP A 5 -7.65 -24.44 -3.25
C ASP A 5 -6.23 -24.74 -2.76
N LEU A 6 -5.31 -25.13 -3.65
CA LEU A 6 -3.93 -25.48 -3.27
C LEU A 6 -3.15 -24.27 -2.75
N GLU A 7 -3.30 -23.11 -3.40
CA GLU A 7 -2.70 -21.85 -2.93
C GLU A 7 -3.24 -21.42 -1.57
N ASN A 8 -4.55 -21.55 -1.36
CA ASN A 8 -5.17 -21.20 -0.08
C ASN A 8 -4.62 -22.09 1.05
N HIS A 9 -4.52 -23.41 0.80
CA HIS A 9 -3.91 -24.32 1.77
C HIS A 9 -2.45 -24.00 2.08
N LEU A 10 -1.65 -23.63 1.08
CA LEU A 10 -0.26 -23.22 1.27
C LEU A 10 -0.13 -21.93 2.08
N GLN A 11 -0.94 -20.90 1.75
CA GLN A 11 -0.95 -19.65 2.51
C GLN A 11 -1.36 -19.89 3.96
N VAL A 12 -2.37 -20.73 4.22
CA VAL A 12 -2.79 -21.10 5.57
C VAL A 12 -1.70 -21.87 6.33
N ALA A 13 -0.96 -22.76 5.67
CA ALA A 13 0.16 -23.47 6.28
C ALA A 13 1.27 -22.49 6.69
N LEU A 14 1.67 -21.59 5.79
CA LEU A 14 2.68 -20.57 6.07
C LEU A 14 2.25 -19.64 7.21
N LEU A 15 1.00 -19.19 7.22
CA LEU A 15 0.46 -18.35 8.30
C LEU A 15 0.51 -19.03 9.68
N ARG A 16 0.46 -20.37 9.74
CA ARG A 16 0.56 -21.12 11.00
C ARG A 16 2.01 -21.24 11.51
N GLU A 17 2.99 -21.11 10.63
CA GLU A 17 4.40 -21.21 10.96
C GLU A 17 5.03 -19.87 11.37
N LEU A 18 4.38 -18.75 11.01
CA LEU A 18 4.86 -17.40 11.31
C LEU A 18 4.95 -17.14 12.83
N LYS A 19 6.07 -16.54 13.22
CA LYS A 19 6.36 -16.17 14.61
C LYS A 19 6.00 -14.72 14.89
N LYS A 20 5.80 -14.42 16.17
CA LYS A 20 5.50 -13.06 16.65
C LYS A 20 6.60 -12.07 16.24
N GLU A 21 7.85 -12.48 16.31
CA GLU A 21 9.01 -11.67 15.95
C GLU A 21 8.96 -11.25 14.49
N GLU A 22 8.60 -12.16 13.58
CA GLU A 22 8.45 -11.88 12.14
C GLU A 22 7.32 -10.86 11.87
N PHE A 23 6.23 -10.89 12.65
CA PHE A 23 5.18 -9.87 12.56
C PHE A 23 5.65 -8.50 13.05
N ILE A 24 6.48 -8.46 14.09
CA ILE A 24 7.04 -7.21 14.61
C ILE A 24 8.01 -6.61 13.60
N GLU A 25 8.91 -7.42 13.05
CA GLU A 25 9.86 -7.01 12.01
C GLU A 25 9.12 -6.45 10.78
N PHE A 26 8.10 -7.15 10.30
CA PHE A 26 7.26 -6.67 9.20
C PHE A 26 6.57 -5.33 9.52
N PHE A 27 6.04 -5.17 10.74
CA PHE A 27 5.39 -3.92 11.16
C PHE A 27 6.38 -2.76 11.23
N ASP A 28 7.56 -2.99 11.84
CA ASP A 28 8.61 -1.97 11.99
C ASP A 28 9.22 -1.56 10.64
N GLU A 29 9.28 -2.48 9.66
CA GLU A 29 9.84 -2.20 8.33
C GLU A 29 8.85 -1.50 7.39
N TYR A 30 7.56 -1.85 7.43
CA TYR A 30 6.59 -1.42 6.41
C TYR A 30 5.41 -0.57 6.91
N ILE A 31 5.02 -0.65 8.18
CA ILE A 31 3.74 -0.08 8.66
C ILE A 31 3.94 1.09 9.61
N LYS A 32 4.86 0.97 10.57
CA LYS A 32 5.09 1.96 11.63
C LYS A 32 5.32 3.36 11.06
N VAL A 33 4.98 4.39 11.82
CA VAL A 33 4.90 5.77 11.31
C VAL A 33 6.17 6.24 10.59
N ASP A 34 7.33 5.92 11.14
CA ASP A 34 8.65 6.26 10.60
C ASP A 34 9.36 5.04 9.97
N ALA A 35 8.61 4.02 9.58
CA ALA A 35 9.16 2.82 8.95
C ALA A 35 9.84 3.17 7.61
N PRO A 36 11.03 2.62 7.33
CA PRO A 36 11.85 3.02 6.19
C PRO A 36 11.18 2.70 4.84
N GLN A 37 10.42 1.61 4.77
CA GLN A 37 9.72 1.18 3.55
C GLN A 37 8.24 1.55 3.54
N ARG A 38 7.80 2.43 4.45
CA ARG A 38 6.40 2.83 4.56
C ARG A 38 5.92 3.49 3.27
N ARG A 39 4.89 2.90 2.66
CA ARG A 39 4.18 3.48 1.51
C ARG A 39 2.76 3.83 1.95
N THR A 40 2.40 5.11 1.92
CA THR A 40 1.08 5.59 2.34
C THR A 40 0.49 6.49 1.27
N VAL A 41 -0.78 6.27 0.94
CA VAL A 41 -1.60 7.12 0.08
C VAL A 41 -2.92 7.33 0.82
N SER A 42 -3.29 8.60 0.99
CA SER A 42 -4.56 8.99 1.61
C SER A 42 -5.48 9.61 0.57
N VAL A 43 -6.77 9.33 0.68
CA VAL A 43 -7.81 9.94 -0.15
C VAL A 43 -8.78 10.63 0.79
N GLN A 44 -8.95 11.93 0.60
CA GLN A 44 -9.92 12.73 1.35
C GLN A 44 -11.10 13.02 0.44
N VAL A 45 -12.31 12.75 0.94
CA VAL A 45 -13.56 13.00 0.22
C VAL A 45 -14.40 13.98 1.04
N PHE A 46 -14.78 15.09 0.42
CA PHE A 46 -15.58 16.12 1.05
C PHE A 46 -16.98 16.13 0.45
N SER A 47 -18.00 16.09 1.32
CA SER A 47 -19.40 16.27 0.89
C SER A 47 -19.70 17.73 0.60
N GLY A 48 -20.81 18.04 -0.09
CA GLY A 48 -21.20 19.41 -0.44
C GLY A 48 -21.30 20.35 0.78
N ASN A 49 -21.78 19.83 1.91
CA ASN A 49 -21.85 20.57 3.17
C ASN A 49 -20.48 20.87 3.78
N HIS A 50 -19.43 20.18 3.32
CA HIS A 50 -18.04 20.33 3.78
C HIS A 50 -17.16 21.09 2.76
N SER A 51 -17.78 21.97 1.95
CA SER A 51 -17.06 22.77 0.96
C SER A 51 -16.03 23.73 1.60
N ALA A 52 -16.29 24.21 2.82
CA ALA A 52 -15.39 25.10 3.53
C ALA A 52 -14.10 24.38 3.94
N GLU A 53 -14.22 23.15 4.43
CA GLU A 53 -13.11 22.28 4.84
C GLU A 53 -12.30 21.85 3.62
N PHE A 54 -12.96 21.55 2.49
CA PHE A 54 -12.26 21.31 1.22
C PHE A 54 -11.41 22.51 0.81
N LYS A 55 -12.00 23.73 0.81
CA LYS A 55 -11.29 24.97 0.47
C LYS A 55 -10.10 25.23 1.41
N LYS A 56 -10.26 24.90 2.69
CA LYS A 56 -9.17 24.98 3.67
C LYS A 56 -8.07 23.96 3.35
N ALA A 57 -8.42 22.71 3.10
CA ALA A 57 -7.48 21.62 2.81
C ALA A 57 -6.67 21.85 1.51
N ILE A 58 -7.23 22.54 0.51
CA ILE A 58 -6.49 22.91 -0.71
C ILE A 58 -5.59 24.15 -0.52
N ALA A 59 -5.93 25.03 0.41
CA ALA A 59 -5.17 26.26 0.68
C ALA A 59 -4.01 26.01 1.66
N GLU A 60 -4.15 25.04 2.55
CA GLU A 60 -3.13 24.66 3.51
C GLU A 60 -1.90 24.06 2.80
N ALA A 61 -0.72 24.36 3.34
CA ALA A 61 0.54 23.80 2.88
C ALA A 61 0.59 22.30 3.21
N ASP A 62 1.30 21.55 2.37
CA ASP A 62 1.45 20.11 2.58
C ASP A 62 2.15 19.85 3.93
N GLN A 63 1.65 18.86 4.68
CA GLN A 63 2.28 18.47 5.94
C GLN A 63 3.69 17.93 5.66
N PRO A 64 4.63 18.09 6.62
CA PRO A 64 5.97 17.52 6.50
C PRO A 64 5.89 16.02 6.13
N LYS A 65 6.66 15.61 5.12
CA LYS A 65 6.70 14.23 4.57
C LYS A 65 5.44 13.78 3.80
N THR A 66 4.47 14.65 3.57
CA THR A 66 3.33 14.37 2.67
C THR A 66 3.39 15.28 1.46
N CYS A 67 2.82 14.83 0.34
CA CYS A 67 2.71 15.64 -0.86
C CYS A 67 1.28 15.50 -1.39
N ARG A 68 0.64 16.63 -1.69
CA ARG A 68 -0.70 16.62 -2.25
C ARG A 68 -0.64 16.26 -3.73
N LEU A 69 -1.41 15.25 -4.10
CA LEU A 69 -1.53 14.82 -5.48
C LEU A 69 -2.49 15.74 -6.25
N THR A 70 -1.95 16.55 -7.17
CA THR A 70 -2.74 17.45 -8.03
C THR A 70 -3.06 16.87 -9.41
N ASP A 71 -2.16 16.06 -9.98
CA ASP A 71 -2.35 15.35 -11.25
C ASP A 71 -2.15 13.84 -11.09
N ILE A 72 -3.26 13.10 -11.07
CA ILE A 72 -3.26 11.64 -10.95
C ILE A 72 -2.51 10.97 -12.10
N PHE A 73 -2.61 11.50 -13.33
CA PHE A 73 -1.94 10.89 -14.48
C PHE A 73 -0.43 11.11 -14.43
N GLY A 74 0.01 12.31 -14.05
CA GLY A 74 1.42 12.62 -13.81
C GLY A 74 2.02 11.73 -12.73
N PHE A 75 1.32 11.53 -11.62
CA PHE A 75 1.77 10.64 -10.55
C PHE A 75 1.88 9.18 -10.97
N LYS A 76 0.90 8.68 -11.75
CA LYS A 76 0.97 7.31 -12.28
C LYS A 76 2.16 7.11 -13.22
N ARG A 77 2.53 8.13 -14.00
CA ARG A 77 3.69 8.09 -14.91
C ARG A 77 5.03 8.26 -14.18
N SER A 78 5.06 8.97 -13.05
CA SER A 78 6.30 9.26 -12.33
C SER A 78 6.79 8.12 -11.44
N ARG A 79 5.97 7.09 -11.21
CA ARG A 79 6.31 5.96 -10.34
C ARG A 79 6.46 4.67 -11.15
N PRO A 80 7.40 3.79 -10.76
CA PRO A 80 7.50 2.47 -11.36
C PRO A 80 6.21 1.71 -11.08
N LEU A 81 5.70 1.04 -12.11
CA LEU A 81 4.59 0.11 -11.96
C LEU A 81 5.14 -1.19 -11.41
N HIS A 82 4.45 -1.76 -10.41
CA HIS A 82 4.76 -3.11 -9.98
C HIS A 82 4.69 -4.05 -11.18
N ARG A 83 5.69 -4.92 -11.31
CA ARG A 83 5.72 -5.92 -12.38
C ARG A 83 4.42 -6.71 -12.32
N SER A 84 3.80 -6.91 -13.48
CA SER A 84 2.70 -7.86 -13.58
C SER A 84 3.21 -9.19 -13.05
N LEU A 85 2.44 -9.84 -12.19
CA LEU A 85 2.64 -11.24 -11.79
C LEU A 85 2.46 -12.11 -13.05
N LYS A 86 3.45 -12.09 -13.96
CA LYS A 86 3.48 -12.90 -15.17
C LYS A 86 4.08 -14.25 -14.80
N GLY A 87 3.19 -15.16 -14.48
CA GLY A 87 3.45 -16.56 -14.21
C GLY A 87 2.21 -17.11 -13.54
N GLY A 88 1.80 -18.33 -13.90
CA GLY A 88 0.88 -19.07 -13.05
C GLY A 88 1.40 -19.12 -11.60
N PRO A 89 0.51 -19.40 -10.65
CA PRO A 89 0.76 -19.21 -9.22
C PRO A 89 1.98 -20.03 -8.76
N GLY A 90 3.03 -19.34 -8.31
CA GLY A 90 4.22 -19.97 -7.73
C GLY A 90 5.58 -19.37 -8.10
N LEU A 91 5.69 -18.51 -9.12
CA LEU A 91 6.98 -17.89 -9.45
C LEU A 91 7.15 -16.52 -8.79
N ILE A 92 7.47 -16.54 -7.50
CA ILE A 92 8.11 -15.41 -6.83
C ILE A 92 9.58 -15.45 -7.28
N THR A 93 9.92 -14.75 -8.36
CA THR A 93 11.34 -14.44 -8.62
C THR A 93 11.67 -13.23 -7.76
N MET A 94 12.36 -13.50 -6.65
CA MET A 94 13.11 -12.50 -5.90
C MET A 94 14.38 -12.22 -6.71
N ASP A 95 14.47 -11.03 -7.31
CA ASP A 95 15.72 -10.48 -7.81
C ASP A 95 16.47 -9.83 -6.61
#